data_AF-A0A520I3I3-F1
#
_entry.id   AF-A0A520I3I3-F1
#
_cell.length_a   1.000
_cell.length_b   1.000
_cell.length_c   1.000
_cell.angle_alpha   90.00
_cell.angle_beta   90.00
_cell.angle_gamma   90.00
#
_symmetry.space_group_name_H-M   'P 1'
#
loop_
_entity.id
_entity.type
_entity.pdbx_description
1 polymer ?
#
loop_
_entity_poly.entity_id
_entity_poly.type
_entity_poly.pdbx_seq_one_letter_code
_entity_poly.pdbx_strand_id
1 'polypeptide(L)'
;MPRLATGDRVSIAADLAVGKKDDGARYLLVAAFLRGATEPPPKSWFFKAETWKAKKNALALTVPDGARQLVVFLVPESGGFDAVVSAVRKQPGAFVRAVQDLDQASLDRARLDAFLDGIHALERTRPERIEAVSPLLSRSLAIKLKAECLDLAADLQASCLTQSRDSLVLADGQSSTLADTLVGAPTDLALQLSATPEGGLGYYSPYIGVVRDLAKIFGAFQTTQFRYIPALARAHDDRLALLLNAAPSFASPKSVMVVAMPVIETGVPQTPTMRRAEADRLVCAAKPDLVLPVEGAPLIYATKFAHDMSLRVTTPQGGVVELPVQADAERGGYVLDQVGMRTAGLSSVTDATLHGRWGFTPFDGPRFRLQVPRSA
;
A
#
# COMPACT_ATOMS: atom_id res chain seq x y z
N MET A 1 -7.30 5.09 2.95
CA MET A 1 -8.34 4.21 3.53
C MET A 1 -7.99 2.77 3.19
N PRO A 2 -7.87 1.84 4.16
CA PRO A 2 -7.45 0.45 3.94
C PRO A 2 -8.53 -0.48 3.38
N ARG A 3 -9.81 -0.23 3.69
CA ARG A 3 -10.98 -1.00 3.25
C ARG A 3 -12.17 -0.06 3.09
N LEU A 4 -13.15 -0.41 2.28
CA LEU A 4 -14.45 0.27 2.26
C LEU A 4 -15.49 -0.57 3.02
N ALA A 5 -16.54 0.05 3.54
CA ALA A 5 -17.67 -0.62 4.15
C ALA A 5 -18.97 -0.29 3.41
N THR A 6 -19.95 -1.19 3.52
CA THR A 6 -21.31 -0.91 3.07
C THR A 6 -21.84 0.38 3.69
N GLY A 7 -22.44 1.25 2.86
CA GLY A 7 -22.92 2.56 3.28
C GLY A 7 -21.89 3.69 3.24
N ASP A 8 -20.60 3.39 3.03
CA ASP A 8 -19.58 4.42 2.84
C ASP A 8 -19.90 5.31 1.63
N ARG A 9 -19.56 6.59 1.75
CA ARG A 9 -19.68 7.56 0.67
C ARG A 9 -18.33 7.79 0.04
N VAL A 10 -18.23 7.53 -1.26
CA VAL A 10 -16.99 7.67 -2.02
C VAL A 10 -17.19 8.75 -3.08
N SER A 11 -16.35 9.79 -3.05
CA SER A 11 -16.27 10.78 -4.12
C SER A 11 -15.02 10.55 -4.95
N ILE A 12 -15.17 10.53 -6.27
CA ILE A 12 -14.07 10.24 -7.19
C ILE A 12 -14.12 11.26 -8.32
N ALA A 13 -13.02 11.98 -8.52
CA ALA A 13 -12.84 12.86 -9.66
C ALA A 13 -11.51 12.49 -10.34
N ALA A 14 -11.46 12.62 -11.66
CA ALA A 14 -10.21 12.45 -12.39
C ALA A 14 -9.44 13.76 -12.34
N ASP A 15 -8.26 13.74 -11.72
CA ASP A 15 -7.31 14.86 -11.75
C ASP A 15 -6.50 14.82 -13.05
N LEU A 16 -7.19 15.13 -14.15
CA LEU A 16 -6.58 15.28 -15.47
C LEU A 16 -6.31 16.77 -15.69
N ALA A 17 -5.26 17.10 -16.43
CA ALA A 17 -5.01 18.48 -16.86
C ALA A 17 -6.04 18.92 -17.92
N VAL A 18 -7.31 19.05 -17.51
CA VAL A 18 -8.40 19.56 -18.34
C VAL A 18 -8.36 21.08 -18.24
N GLY A 19 -8.02 21.77 -19.33
CA GLY A 19 -8.09 23.23 -19.38
C GLY A 19 -6.95 23.97 -20.08
N LYS A 20 -5.90 23.29 -20.58
CA LYS A 20 -5.12 23.89 -21.66
C LYS A 20 -5.98 23.80 -22.92
N LYS A 21 -6.09 24.90 -23.67
CA LYS A 21 -6.91 25.10 -24.89
C LYS A 21 -6.67 24.10 -26.04
N ASP A 22 -5.86 23.07 -25.82
CA ASP A 22 -5.50 22.07 -26.81
C ASP A 22 -6.41 20.84 -26.66
N ASP A 23 -6.79 20.27 -27.80
CA ASP A 23 -7.67 19.12 -28.03
C ASP A 23 -7.24 17.82 -27.32
N GLY A 24 -7.14 17.83 -25.99
CA GLY A 24 -6.82 16.66 -25.17
C GLY A 24 -7.89 15.59 -25.31
N ALA A 25 -7.46 14.32 -25.35
CA ALA A 25 -8.37 13.18 -25.44
C ALA A 25 -9.32 13.15 -24.23
N ARG A 26 -10.62 13.06 -24.51
CA ARG A 26 -11.68 13.01 -23.48
C ARG A 26 -11.80 11.62 -22.88
N TYR A 27 -11.71 11.56 -21.56
CA TYR A 27 -11.89 10.34 -20.77
C TYR A 27 -13.19 10.38 -19.98
N LEU A 28 -14.00 9.33 -20.12
CA LEU A 28 -15.06 9.00 -19.18
C LEU A 28 -14.45 8.34 -17.96
N LEU A 29 -14.78 8.88 -16.78
CA LEU A 29 -14.53 8.21 -15.51
C LEU A 29 -15.72 7.28 -15.26
N VAL A 30 -15.47 5.98 -15.21
CA VAL A 30 -16.50 4.97 -14.97
C VAL A 30 -16.18 4.24 -13.67
N ALA A 31 -17.16 4.09 -12.78
CA ALA A 31 -17.00 3.27 -11.58
C ALA A 31 -18.00 2.13 -11.58
N ALA A 32 -17.59 0.97 -11.10
CA ALA A 32 -18.45 -0.20 -10.98
C ALA A 32 -18.27 -0.88 -9.63
N PHE A 33 -19.38 -1.23 -8.98
CA PHE A 33 -19.37 -2.17 -7.86
C PHE A 33 -19.47 -3.61 -8.38
N LEU A 34 -18.70 -4.53 -7.79
CA LEU A 34 -18.71 -5.96 -8.12
C LEU A 34 -19.24 -6.75 -6.93
N ARG A 35 -20.06 -7.78 -7.20
CA ARG A 35 -20.78 -8.55 -6.17
C ARG A 35 -20.04 -9.80 -5.70
N GLY A 36 -19.21 -10.38 -6.55
CA GLY A 36 -18.53 -11.65 -6.31
C GLY A 36 -18.20 -12.38 -7.61
N ALA A 37 -17.70 -13.62 -7.51
CA ALA A 37 -17.15 -14.31 -8.67
C ALA A 37 -18.18 -14.89 -9.65
N THR A 38 -19.38 -15.19 -9.16
CA THR A 38 -20.39 -15.99 -9.87
C THR A 38 -21.59 -15.18 -10.34
N GLU A 39 -21.82 -14.00 -9.77
CA GLU A 39 -22.98 -13.16 -10.09
C GLU A 39 -22.55 -11.89 -10.82
N PRO A 40 -23.08 -11.63 -12.03
CA PRO A 40 -22.81 -10.37 -12.71
C PRO A 40 -23.45 -9.21 -11.93
N PRO A 41 -22.74 -8.08 -11.74
CA PRO A 41 -23.33 -6.93 -11.08
C PRO A 41 -24.52 -6.38 -11.89
N PRO A 42 -25.54 -5.83 -11.21
CA PRO A 42 -26.66 -5.18 -11.87
C PRO A 42 -26.17 -3.94 -12.62
N LYS A 43 -26.87 -3.56 -13.71
CA LYS A 43 -26.50 -2.38 -14.51
C LYS A 43 -26.54 -1.07 -13.69
N SER A 44 -27.36 -1.03 -12.64
CA SER A 44 -27.45 0.11 -11.72
C SER A 44 -26.21 0.32 -10.85
N TRP A 45 -25.27 -0.63 -10.82
CA TRP A 45 -24.01 -0.51 -10.09
C TRP A 45 -22.88 0.10 -10.93
N PHE A 46 -23.19 0.57 -12.15
CA PHE A 46 -22.24 1.23 -13.04
C PHE A 46 -22.58 2.71 -13.14
N PHE A 47 -21.58 3.54 -12.90
CA PHE A 47 -21.71 5.00 -12.85
C PHE A 47 -20.69 5.63 -13.78
N LYS A 48 -21.01 6.78 -14.35
CA LYS A 48 -20.09 7.53 -15.21
C LYS A 48 -20.09 9.01 -14.90
N ALA A 49 -18.91 9.61 -15.02
CA ALA A 49 -18.68 11.04 -14.98
C ALA A 49 -17.94 11.47 -16.25
N GLU A 50 -18.33 12.63 -16.77
CA GLU A 50 -17.74 13.26 -17.94
C GLU A 50 -16.68 14.24 -17.44
N THR A 51 -15.41 13.81 -17.44
CA THR A 51 -14.30 14.53 -16.78
C THR A 51 -14.12 15.98 -17.26
N TRP A 52 -14.56 16.28 -18.49
CA TRP A 52 -14.49 17.61 -19.11
C TRP A 52 -15.68 18.53 -18.79
N LYS A 53 -16.73 18.05 -18.13
CA LYS A 53 -17.90 18.87 -17.78
C LYS A 53 -17.86 19.24 -16.30
N ALA A 54 -17.65 20.52 -16.00
CA ALA A 54 -17.44 21.02 -14.62
C ALA A 54 -18.51 20.59 -13.58
N LYS A 55 -19.77 20.35 -13.99
CA LYS A 55 -20.85 19.91 -13.08
C LYS A 55 -21.05 18.38 -13.04
N LYS A 56 -20.33 17.61 -13.87
CA LYS A 56 -20.48 16.16 -14.06
C LYS A 56 -19.12 15.44 -14.12
N ASN A 57 -18.06 16.09 -13.65
CA ASN A 57 -16.69 15.60 -13.70
C ASN A 57 -16.31 14.67 -12.53
N ALA A 58 -17.19 14.56 -11.54
CA ALA A 58 -17.00 13.73 -10.36
C ALA A 58 -18.16 12.74 -10.18
N LEU A 59 -17.85 11.61 -9.56
CA LEU A 59 -18.78 10.62 -9.06
C LEU A 59 -18.98 10.85 -7.57
N ALA A 60 -20.22 10.69 -7.10
CA ALA A 60 -20.57 10.58 -5.70
C ALA A 60 -21.36 9.28 -5.55
N LEU A 61 -20.73 8.28 -4.91
CA LEU A 61 -21.23 6.92 -4.82
C LEU A 61 -21.48 6.56 -3.36
N THR A 62 -22.49 5.74 -3.12
CA THR A 62 -22.70 5.06 -1.85
C THR A 62 -22.46 3.58 -2.07
N VAL A 63 -21.63 2.95 -1.22
CA VAL A 63 -21.34 1.52 -1.32
C VAL A 63 -22.62 0.71 -1.06
N PRO A 64 -23.12 -0.04 -2.05
CA PRO A 64 -24.38 -0.76 -1.91
C PRO A 64 -24.21 -2.08 -1.16
N ASP A 65 -25.31 -2.59 -0.61
CA ASP A 65 -25.35 -3.90 0.05
C ASP A 65 -24.89 -5.02 -0.89
N GLY A 66 -23.99 -5.87 -0.38
CA GLY A 66 -23.47 -7.03 -1.11
C GLY A 66 -22.39 -6.72 -2.14
N ALA A 67 -21.95 -5.46 -2.28
CA ALA A 67 -20.75 -5.16 -3.03
C ALA A 67 -19.50 -5.66 -2.28
N ARG A 68 -18.55 -6.21 -3.02
CA ARG A 68 -17.27 -6.74 -2.50
C ARG A 68 -16.06 -6.00 -3.02
N GLN A 69 -16.21 -5.33 -4.16
CA GLN A 69 -15.13 -4.57 -4.78
C GLN A 69 -15.69 -3.33 -5.46
N LEU A 70 -14.94 -2.23 -5.37
CA LEU A 70 -15.12 -1.06 -6.23
C LEU A 70 -13.94 -1.03 -7.22
N VAL A 71 -14.26 -0.82 -8.49
CA VAL A 71 -13.27 -0.65 -9.55
C VAL A 71 -13.58 0.63 -10.32
N VAL A 72 -12.53 1.35 -10.70
CA VAL A 72 -12.62 2.60 -11.46
C VAL A 72 -11.91 2.40 -12.79
N PHE A 73 -12.51 2.95 -13.85
CA PHE A 73 -11.99 2.92 -15.19
C PHE A 73 -11.86 4.34 -15.74
N LEU A 74 -10.74 4.60 -16.42
CA LEU A 74 -10.62 5.75 -17.32
C LEU A 74 -10.71 5.23 -18.75
N VAL A 75 -11.79 5.61 -19.43
CA VAL A 75 -12.16 5.08 -20.75
C VAL A 75 -12.27 6.23 -21.75
N PRO A 76 -11.72 6.12 -22.97
CA PRO A 76 -11.97 7.12 -24.01
C PRO A 76 -13.48 7.26 -24.32
N GLU A 77 -13.94 8.48 -24.61
CA GLU A 77 -15.38 8.85 -24.71
C GLU A 77 -16.24 7.90 -25.59
N SER A 78 -15.77 7.52 -26.77
CA SER A 78 -16.59 6.80 -27.76
C SER A 78 -16.90 5.35 -27.36
N GLY A 79 -18.16 5.03 -27.05
CA GLY A 79 -18.62 3.64 -26.79
C GLY A 79 -18.07 3.00 -25.51
N GLY A 80 -17.34 3.77 -24.70
CA GLY A 80 -16.56 3.25 -23.57
C GLY A 80 -17.39 2.68 -22.42
N PHE A 81 -18.50 3.35 -22.07
CA PHE A 81 -19.31 2.93 -20.91
C PHE A 81 -19.97 1.56 -21.12
N ASP A 82 -20.68 1.37 -22.23
CA ASP A 82 -21.35 0.09 -22.52
C ASP A 82 -20.36 -1.05 -22.72
N ALA A 83 -19.16 -0.75 -23.27
CA ALA A 83 -18.08 -1.72 -23.39
C ALA A 83 -17.58 -2.20 -22.02
N VAL A 84 -17.39 -1.29 -21.05
CA VAL A 84 -17.03 -1.65 -19.67
C VAL A 84 -18.15 -2.47 -19.00
N VAL A 85 -19.40 -2.01 -19.09
CA VAL A 85 -20.56 -2.74 -18.54
C VAL A 85 -20.62 -4.16 -19.10
N SER A 86 -20.44 -4.32 -20.42
CA SER A 86 -20.45 -5.62 -21.08
C SER A 86 -19.27 -6.49 -20.66
N ALA A 87 -18.05 -5.95 -20.63
CA ALA A 87 -16.85 -6.71 -20.28
C ALA A 87 -16.92 -7.24 -18.83
N VAL A 88 -17.27 -6.37 -17.88
CA VAL A 88 -17.38 -6.74 -16.46
C VAL A 88 -18.48 -7.79 -16.25
N ARG A 89 -19.66 -7.59 -16.85
CA ARG A 89 -20.79 -8.52 -16.66
C ARG A 89 -20.60 -9.86 -17.38
N LYS A 90 -19.78 -9.92 -18.44
CA LYS A 90 -19.46 -11.19 -19.14
C LYS A 90 -18.56 -12.09 -18.31
N GLN A 91 -17.64 -11.52 -17.52
CA GLN A 91 -16.65 -12.27 -16.74
C GLN A 91 -16.47 -11.69 -15.32
N PRO A 92 -17.52 -11.64 -14.49
CA PRO A 92 -17.48 -10.93 -13.20
C PRO A 92 -16.40 -11.47 -12.26
N GLY A 93 -16.23 -12.79 -12.16
CA GLY A 93 -15.21 -13.36 -11.28
C GLY A 93 -13.77 -13.16 -11.73
N ALA A 94 -13.53 -13.07 -13.04
CA ALA A 94 -12.22 -12.70 -13.53
C ALA A 94 -11.89 -11.25 -13.17
N PHE A 95 -12.86 -10.33 -13.27
CA PHE A 95 -12.68 -8.94 -12.83
C PHE A 95 -12.50 -8.81 -11.32
N VAL A 96 -13.29 -9.51 -10.51
CA VAL A 96 -13.12 -9.48 -9.04
C VAL A 96 -11.71 -9.92 -8.66
N ARG A 97 -11.25 -11.05 -9.18
CA ARG A 97 -9.89 -11.54 -8.92
C ARG A 97 -8.82 -10.57 -9.42
N ALA A 98 -8.94 -10.11 -10.67
CA ALA A 98 -7.96 -9.20 -11.27
C ALA A 98 -7.84 -7.88 -10.51
N VAL A 99 -8.96 -7.35 -10.02
CA VAL A 99 -8.99 -6.10 -9.25
C VAL A 99 -8.44 -6.31 -7.84
N GLN A 100 -8.71 -7.44 -7.18
CA GLN A 100 -8.10 -7.78 -5.89
C GLN A 100 -6.58 -7.95 -6.01
N ASP A 101 -6.12 -8.66 -7.04
CA ASP A 101 -4.69 -8.82 -7.32
C ASP A 101 -4.04 -7.46 -7.64
N LEU A 102 -4.77 -6.54 -8.30
CA LEU A 102 -4.30 -5.19 -8.60
C LEU A 102 -4.24 -4.28 -7.37
N ASP A 103 -5.20 -4.37 -6.45
CA ASP A 103 -5.17 -3.67 -5.16
C ASP A 103 -3.96 -4.13 -4.33
N GLN A 104 -3.79 -5.45 -4.20
CA GLN A 104 -2.66 -6.03 -3.50
C GLN A 104 -1.31 -5.61 -4.13
N ALA A 105 -1.22 -5.64 -5.46
CA ALA A 105 -0.04 -5.16 -6.17
C ALA A 105 0.26 -3.68 -5.90
N SER A 106 -0.76 -2.85 -5.72
CA SER A 106 -0.60 -1.43 -5.38
C SER A 106 -0.08 -1.24 -3.96
N LEU A 107 -0.52 -2.07 -3.00
CA LEU A 107 0.01 -2.09 -1.64
C LEU A 107 1.44 -2.61 -1.58
N ASP A 108 1.75 -3.65 -2.35
CA ASP A 108 3.11 -4.18 -2.49
C ASP A 108 4.06 -3.12 -3.08
N ARG A 109 3.58 -2.39 -4.09
CA ARG A 109 4.28 -1.26 -4.68
C ARG A 109 4.55 -0.15 -3.65
N ALA A 110 3.57 0.18 -2.82
CA ALA A 110 3.74 1.19 -1.77
C ALA A 110 4.84 0.80 -0.76
N ARG A 111 4.95 -0.49 -0.39
CA ARG A 111 6.04 -0.97 0.48
C ARG A 111 7.41 -0.85 -0.18
N LEU A 112 7.51 -1.17 -1.46
CA LEU A 112 8.75 -1.01 -2.22
C LEU A 112 9.14 0.46 -2.38
N ASP A 113 8.17 1.34 -2.63
CA ASP A 113 8.40 2.80 -2.65
C ASP A 113 8.96 3.28 -1.31
N ALA A 114 8.34 2.90 -0.20
CA ALA A 114 8.81 3.27 1.14
C ALA A 114 10.23 2.75 1.42
N PHE A 115 10.59 1.57 0.90
CA PHE A 115 11.94 1.03 1.02
C PHE A 115 12.95 1.88 0.25
N LEU A 116 12.69 2.13 -1.04
CA LEU A 116 13.57 2.92 -1.90
C LEU A 116 13.70 4.36 -1.41
N ASP A 117 12.60 4.98 -0.98
CA ASP A 117 12.60 6.33 -0.42
C ASP A 117 13.47 6.41 0.84
N GLY A 118 13.44 5.38 1.71
CA GLY A 118 14.32 5.25 2.87
C GLY A 118 15.80 5.09 2.51
N ILE A 119 16.12 4.22 1.56
CA ILE A 119 17.51 4.06 1.07
C ILE A 119 18.03 5.37 0.48
N HIS A 120 17.28 6.02 -0.41
CA HIS A 120 17.67 7.30 -1.00
C HIS A 120 17.82 8.40 0.05
N ALA A 121 17.00 8.40 1.12
CA ALA A 121 17.15 9.35 2.23
C ALA A 121 18.45 9.11 3.01
N LEU A 122 18.82 7.86 3.25
CA LEU A 122 20.08 7.48 3.89
C LEU A 122 21.28 7.83 3.00
N GLU A 123 21.25 7.57 1.70
CA GLU A 123 22.32 7.96 0.77
C GLU A 123 22.61 9.45 0.80
N ARG A 124 21.56 10.28 0.83
CA ARG A 124 21.70 11.75 0.86
C ARG A 124 22.22 12.30 2.19
N THR A 125 22.02 11.58 3.30
CA THR A 125 22.25 12.14 4.65
C THR A 125 23.33 11.41 5.45
N ARG A 126 23.39 10.08 5.35
CA ARG A 126 24.21 9.16 6.15
C ARG A 126 24.53 7.87 5.36
N PRO A 127 25.28 7.95 4.25
CA PRO A 127 25.55 6.80 3.38
C PRO A 127 26.28 5.66 4.12
N GLU A 128 27.08 5.97 5.14
CA GLU A 128 27.79 5.00 5.97
C GLU A 128 26.85 4.10 6.80
N ARG A 129 25.58 4.49 6.97
CA ARG A 129 24.59 3.74 7.75
C ARG A 129 23.74 2.78 6.94
N ILE A 130 23.82 2.81 5.61
CA ILE A 130 22.93 2.04 4.74
C ILE A 130 23.08 0.53 5.03
N GLU A 131 24.31 0.02 5.12
CA GLU A 131 24.56 -1.40 5.42
C GLU A 131 23.96 -1.83 6.76
N ALA A 132 24.07 -0.97 7.78
CA ALA A 132 23.56 -1.26 9.12
C ALA A 132 22.02 -1.18 9.22
N VAL A 133 21.37 -0.33 8.44
CA VAL A 133 19.92 -0.08 8.52
C VAL A 133 19.13 -0.94 7.54
N SER A 134 19.72 -1.31 6.39
CA SER A 134 19.01 -2.05 5.33
C SER A 134 18.33 -3.34 5.80
N PRO A 135 18.95 -4.21 6.65
CA PRO A 135 18.27 -5.42 7.12
C PRO A 135 17.04 -5.12 7.97
N LEU A 136 17.09 -4.06 8.78
CA LEU A 136 15.97 -3.62 9.62
C LEU A 136 14.84 -3.05 8.76
N LEU A 137 15.18 -2.16 7.82
CA LEU A 137 14.24 -1.56 6.88
C LEU A 137 13.53 -2.63 6.04
N SER A 138 14.27 -3.61 5.50
CA SER A 138 13.72 -4.75 4.76
C SER A 138 12.76 -5.57 5.62
N ARG A 139 13.10 -5.84 6.89
CA ARG A 139 12.24 -6.57 7.82
C ARG A 139 10.96 -5.80 8.13
N SER A 140 11.07 -4.51 8.42
CA SER A 140 9.94 -3.63 8.75
C SER A 140 8.94 -3.50 7.61
N LEU A 141 9.43 -3.40 6.37
CA LEU A 141 8.60 -3.31 5.17
C LEU A 141 8.26 -4.68 4.57
N ALA A 142 8.69 -5.78 5.20
CA ALA A 142 8.53 -7.15 4.72
C ALA A 142 8.99 -7.35 3.26
N ILE A 143 10.09 -6.68 2.89
CA ILE A 143 10.72 -6.82 1.58
C ILE A 143 11.60 -8.07 1.60
N LYS A 144 11.22 -9.08 0.82
CA LYS A 144 12.07 -10.25 0.56
C LYS A 144 12.82 -10.02 -0.74
N LEU A 145 14.11 -9.72 -0.64
CA LEU A 145 15.03 -9.83 -1.77
C LEU A 145 15.58 -11.26 -1.75
N LYS A 146 15.50 -11.98 -2.86
CA LYS A 146 16.11 -13.31 -2.94
C LYS A 146 17.62 -13.15 -2.96
N ALA A 147 18.30 -13.61 -1.91
CA ALA A 147 19.75 -13.56 -1.80
C ALA A 147 20.42 -14.32 -2.95
N GLU A 148 19.85 -15.45 -3.39
CA GLU A 148 20.40 -16.20 -4.54
C GLU A 148 20.35 -15.40 -5.85
N CYS A 149 19.44 -14.42 -5.97
CA CYS A 149 19.42 -13.52 -7.13
C CYS A 149 20.54 -12.47 -7.07
N LEU A 150 21.10 -12.20 -5.89
CA LEU A 150 22.23 -11.29 -5.69
C LEU A 150 23.57 -11.97 -6.05
N ASP A 151 23.61 -13.30 -6.03
CA ASP A 151 24.78 -14.10 -6.44
C ASP A 151 24.90 -14.25 -7.96
N LEU A 152 23.90 -13.82 -8.72
CA LEU A 152 23.92 -13.84 -10.18
C LEU A 152 24.69 -12.64 -10.75
N ALA A 153 25.23 -12.78 -11.96
CA ALA A 153 25.82 -11.66 -12.71
C ALA A 153 24.77 -10.54 -12.95
N ALA A 154 25.21 -9.28 -12.91
CA ALA A 154 24.35 -8.08 -12.89
C ALA A 154 23.28 -8.04 -14.00
N ASP A 155 23.58 -8.59 -15.17
CA ASP A 155 22.67 -8.72 -16.32
C ASP A 155 21.52 -9.73 -16.09
N LEU A 156 21.72 -10.71 -15.21
CA LEU A 156 20.75 -11.74 -14.85
C LEU A 156 19.99 -11.43 -13.56
N GLN A 157 20.54 -10.57 -12.69
CA GLN A 157 19.92 -10.19 -11.41
C GLN A 157 18.53 -9.58 -11.61
N ALA A 158 18.40 -8.62 -12.54
CA ALA A 158 17.13 -7.97 -12.84
C ALA A 158 16.05 -8.96 -13.29
N SER A 159 16.42 -10.02 -14.02
CA SER A 159 15.48 -11.07 -14.43
C SER A 159 15.12 -12.01 -13.28
N CYS A 160 16.07 -12.36 -12.41
CA CYS A 160 15.82 -13.24 -11.26
C CYS A 160 14.94 -12.59 -10.18
N LEU A 161 15.22 -11.32 -9.87
CA LEU A 161 14.44 -10.52 -8.92
C LEU A 161 13.00 -10.32 -9.40
N THR A 162 12.76 -10.41 -10.71
CA THR A 162 11.45 -10.17 -11.32
C THR A 162 10.65 -11.44 -11.64
N GLN A 163 11.28 -12.62 -11.72
CA GLN A 163 10.61 -13.90 -12.02
C GLN A 163 10.03 -14.64 -10.79
N SER A 164 10.31 -14.17 -9.59
CA SER A 164 10.02 -14.89 -8.35
C SER A 164 8.57 -14.75 -7.88
N ARG A 165 7.63 -15.37 -8.62
CA ARG A 165 6.21 -15.43 -8.26
C ARG A 165 5.86 -16.56 -7.27
N ASP A 166 6.64 -17.63 -7.20
CA ASP A 166 6.21 -18.84 -6.48
C ASP A 166 6.50 -18.85 -4.97
N SER A 167 7.05 -17.77 -4.41
CA SER A 167 7.20 -17.58 -2.95
C SER A 167 6.66 -16.25 -2.42
N LEU A 168 5.91 -15.52 -3.25
CA LEU A 168 4.94 -14.49 -2.83
C LEU A 168 3.62 -15.16 -2.37
N VAL A 169 3.71 -16.33 -1.74
CA VAL A 169 2.79 -16.64 -0.65
C VAL A 169 3.22 -15.70 0.47
N LEU A 170 2.63 -14.52 0.48
CA LEU A 170 2.59 -13.68 1.66
C LEU A 170 2.03 -14.57 2.76
N ALA A 171 2.91 -15.08 3.62
CA ALA A 171 2.48 -15.74 4.82
C ALA A 171 1.67 -14.69 5.59
N ASP A 172 0.34 -14.82 5.55
CA ASP A 172 -0.46 -14.45 6.69
C ASP A 172 0.27 -15.03 7.91
N GLY A 173 0.65 -14.19 8.86
CA GLY A 173 1.54 -14.53 9.98
C GLY A 173 0.95 -15.51 11.01
N GLN A 174 0.19 -16.50 10.54
CA GLN A 174 -0.54 -17.55 11.24
C GLN A 174 0.20 -18.90 11.23
N SER A 175 1.37 -19.05 10.59
CA SER A 175 2.16 -20.27 10.71
C SER A 175 3.63 -19.98 11.02
N SER A 176 4.04 -20.44 12.20
CA SER A 176 5.41 -20.45 12.71
C SER A 176 6.21 -21.63 12.14
N THR A 177 7.46 -21.40 11.72
CA THR A 177 8.67 -22.14 12.16
C THR A 177 9.95 -21.46 11.66
N LEU A 178 11.01 -21.60 12.47
CA LEU A 178 12.37 -21.08 12.35
C LEU A 178 13.11 -21.45 11.05
N ALA A 179 14.13 -20.62 10.76
CA ALA A 179 15.29 -20.83 9.90
C ALA A 179 15.09 -20.64 8.38
N ASP A 180 15.59 -19.50 7.86
CA ASP A 180 16.83 -19.53 7.09
C ASP A 180 17.58 -18.20 7.16
N THR A 181 18.91 -18.32 7.12
CA THR A 181 19.89 -17.42 7.72
C THR A 181 20.62 -16.60 6.64
N LEU A 182 20.82 -15.31 6.93
CA LEU A 182 21.79 -14.32 6.41
C LEU A 182 22.74 -14.70 5.25
N VAL A 183 22.82 -13.84 4.23
CA VAL A 183 23.96 -12.95 3.86
C VAL A 183 23.78 -12.46 2.41
N GLY A 184 24.00 -11.17 2.14
CA GLY A 184 24.09 -10.59 0.80
C GLY A 184 23.72 -9.10 0.77
N ALA A 185 24.64 -8.23 0.35
CA ALA A 185 24.51 -6.77 0.42
C ALA A 185 23.33 -6.24 -0.43
N PRO A 186 22.27 -5.67 0.17
CA PRO A 186 21.10 -5.16 -0.56
C PRO A 186 21.31 -3.77 -1.20
N THR A 187 22.44 -3.11 -0.91
CA THR A 187 22.65 -1.68 -1.15
C THR A 187 23.12 -1.39 -2.56
N ASP A 188 23.97 -2.25 -3.13
CA ASP A 188 24.50 -2.11 -4.50
C ASP A 188 23.36 -2.27 -5.54
N LEU A 189 22.38 -3.12 -5.24
CA LEU A 189 21.21 -3.33 -6.09
C LEU A 189 20.26 -2.11 -6.12
N ALA A 190 20.07 -1.41 -5.00
CA ALA A 190 19.25 -0.20 -4.97
C ALA A 190 19.90 0.93 -5.81
N LEU A 191 21.23 1.03 -5.78
CA LEU A 191 22.00 1.92 -6.65
C LEU A 191 21.94 1.51 -8.13
N GLN A 192 22.05 0.22 -8.44
CA GLN A 192 22.01 -0.26 -9.82
C GLN A 192 20.61 -0.17 -10.45
N LEU A 193 19.55 -0.41 -9.67
CA LEU A 193 18.17 -0.23 -10.11
C LEU A 193 17.86 1.26 -10.35
N SER A 194 18.28 2.16 -9.48
CA SER A 194 18.06 3.61 -9.67
C SER A 194 18.88 4.22 -10.83
N ALA A 195 20.00 3.59 -11.21
CA ALA A 195 20.88 4.04 -12.29
C ALA A 195 20.47 3.59 -13.70
N THR A 196 19.51 2.67 -13.86
CA THR A 196 19.00 2.28 -15.18
C THR A 196 17.94 3.26 -15.68
N PRO A 197 17.86 3.60 -16.99
CA PRO A 197 16.75 4.38 -17.53
C PRO A 197 15.36 3.79 -17.22
N GLU A 198 15.30 2.47 -17.03
CA GLU A 198 14.10 1.75 -16.63
C GLU A 198 13.76 1.89 -15.14
N GLY A 199 14.74 1.99 -14.23
CA GLY A 199 14.50 2.16 -12.78
C GLY A 199 14.70 3.58 -12.25
N GLY A 200 15.31 4.46 -13.04
CA GLY A 200 15.49 5.89 -12.80
C GLY A 200 14.50 6.72 -13.61
N LEU A 201 13.27 6.84 -13.11
CA LEU A 201 12.33 7.89 -13.55
C LEU A 201 11.95 7.91 -15.06
N GLY A 202 11.91 6.76 -15.74
CA GLY A 202 11.11 6.63 -16.96
C GLY A 202 9.62 6.85 -16.66
N TYR A 203 8.86 7.45 -17.60
CA TYR A 203 7.41 7.72 -17.44
C TYR A 203 6.59 6.44 -17.15
N TYR A 204 7.18 5.27 -17.37
CA TYR A 204 6.65 3.95 -17.05
C TYR A 204 7.71 3.18 -16.26
N SER A 205 7.56 3.10 -14.94
CA SER A 205 8.46 2.33 -14.06
C SER A 205 8.05 0.85 -14.10
N PRO A 206 8.88 -0.05 -14.67
CA PRO A 206 8.50 -1.43 -14.86
C PRO A 206 8.68 -2.20 -13.55
N TYR A 207 7.56 -2.46 -12.86
CA TYR A 207 7.49 -3.46 -11.79
C TYR A 207 7.17 -4.80 -12.43
N ILE A 208 8.23 -5.49 -12.85
CA ILE A 208 8.13 -6.46 -13.96
C ILE A 208 7.40 -7.76 -13.56
N GLY A 209 7.52 -8.23 -12.32
CA GLY A 209 6.96 -9.52 -11.90
C GLY A 209 5.45 -9.52 -11.73
N VAL A 210 4.93 -8.70 -10.80
CA VAL A 210 3.51 -8.65 -10.44
C VAL A 210 2.66 -8.05 -11.57
N VAL A 211 3.19 -7.07 -12.31
CA VAL A 211 2.43 -6.44 -13.40
C VAL A 211 2.33 -7.32 -14.65
N ARG A 212 3.32 -8.17 -14.95
CA ARG A 212 3.27 -9.01 -16.17
C ARG A 212 2.07 -9.95 -16.18
N ASP A 213 1.76 -10.66 -15.10
CA ASP A 213 0.56 -11.52 -15.14
C ASP A 213 -0.73 -10.74 -14.91
N LEU A 214 -0.70 -9.58 -14.24
CA LEU A 214 -1.85 -8.66 -14.28
C LEU A 214 -2.14 -8.24 -15.73
N ALA A 215 -1.12 -7.91 -16.52
CA ALA A 215 -1.26 -7.59 -17.93
C ALA A 215 -1.76 -8.78 -18.75
N LYS A 216 -1.40 -10.03 -18.41
CA LYS A 216 -1.99 -11.23 -19.02
C LYS A 216 -3.46 -11.41 -18.64
N ILE A 217 -3.80 -11.26 -17.35
CA ILE A 217 -5.19 -11.36 -16.84
C ILE A 217 -6.06 -10.30 -17.50
N PHE A 218 -5.64 -9.03 -17.50
CA PHE A 218 -6.36 -7.94 -18.15
C PHE A 218 -6.34 -8.03 -19.69
N GLY A 219 -5.31 -8.65 -20.26
CA GLY A 219 -5.24 -9.00 -21.67
C GLY A 219 -6.37 -9.95 -22.10
N ALA A 220 -6.90 -10.78 -21.20
CA ALA A 220 -8.04 -11.65 -21.50
C ALA A 220 -9.35 -10.87 -21.74
N PHE A 221 -9.45 -9.62 -21.28
CA PHE A 221 -10.62 -8.76 -21.47
C PHE A 221 -10.58 -7.93 -22.75
N GLN A 222 -9.51 -8.03 -23.53
CA GLN A 222 -9.34 -7.20 -24.71
C GLN A 222 -10.38 -7.53 -25.79
N THR A 223 -10.74 -6.50 -26.55
CA THR A 223 -11.60 -6.57 -27.72
C THR A 223 -10.90 -5.87 -28.88
N THR A 224 -11.47 -5.91 -30.08
CA THR A 224 -10.97 -5.14 -31.21
C THR A 224 -11.01 -3.63 -30.96
N GLN A 225 -11.87 -3.16 -30.05
CA GLN A 225 -12.06 -1.74 -29.75
C GLN A 225 -11.33 -1.28 -28.49
N PHE A 226 -11.13 -2.16 -27.51
CA PHE A 226 -10.63 -1.78 -26.18
C PHE A 226 -9.64 -2.79 -25.62
N ARG A 227 -8.57 -2.28 -25.01
CA ARG A 227 -7.58 -3.04 -24.25
C ARG A 227 -7.53 -2.52 -22.82
N TYR A 228 -7.71 -3.39 -21.84
CA TYR A 228 -7.64 -3.05 -20.43
C TYR A 228 -6.18 -3.06 -19.97
N ILE A 229 -5.71 -1.96 -19.38
CA ILE A 229 -4.37 -1.82 -18.84
C ILE A 229 -4.45 -1.60 -17.32
N PRO A 230 -3.79 -2.43 -16.50
CA PRO A 230 -3.77 -2.22 -15.06
C PRO A 230 -2.98 -0.95 -14.72
N ALA A 231 -3.55 -0.14 -13.84
CA ALA A 231 -2.91 1.04 -13.27
C ALA A 231 -2.75 0.82 -11.76
N LEU A 232 -1.49 0.77 -11.29
CA LEU A 232 -1.21 0.68 -9.86
C LEU A 232 -1.50 2.03 -9.22
N ALA A 233 -2.21 2.03 -8.10
CA ALA A 233 -2.59 3.25 -7.40
C ALA A 233 -1.61 3.52 -6.26
N ARG A 234 -0.85 4.63 -6.36
CA ARG A 234 -0.06 5.15 -5.24
C ARG A 234 -0.84 6.24 -4.53
N ALA A 235 -1.21 5.99 -3.27
CA ALA A 235 -1.88 6.98 -2.46
C ALA A 235 -0.90 8.06 -1.99
N HIS A 236 -1.25 9.32 -2.24
CA HIS A 236 -0.56 10.49 -1.72
C HIS A 236 -1.60 11.52 -1.28
N ASP A 237 -1.75 11.68 0.02
CA ASP A 237 -2.78 12.53 0.63
C ASP A 237 -4.19 12.22 0.11
N ASP A 238 -4.82 13.18 -0.56
CA ASP A 238 -6.15 13.10 -1.15
C ASP A 238 -6.15 12.62 -2.61
N ARG A 239 -4.99 12.23 -3.15
CA ARG A 239 -4.82 11.81 -4.55
C ARG A 239 -4.32 10.37 -4.68
N LEU A 240 -4.72 9.74 -5.78
CA LEU A 240 -4.17 8.48 -6.24
C LEU A 240 -3.36 8.74 -7.52
N ALA A 241 -2.04 8.70 -7.40
CA ALA A 241 -1.16 8.71 -8.57
C ALA A 241 -1.23 7.34 -9.26
N LEU A 242 -1.52 7.34 -10.56
CA LEU A 242 -1.66 6.13 -11.35
C LEU A 242 -0.35 5.80 -12.06
N LEU A 243 0.27 4.69 -11.66
CA LEU A 243 1.47 4.17 -12.31
C LEU A 243 1.07 3.17 -13.39
N LEU A 244 1.40 3.51 -14.63
CA LEU A 244 1.13 2.69 -15.80
C LEU A 244 2.39 1.91 -16.17
N ASN A 245 2.20 0.72 -16.74
CA ASN A 245 3.30 -0.11 -17.26
C ASN A 245 3.27 -0.22 -18.79
N ALA A 246 2.35 0.48 -19.43
CA ALA A 246 2.23 0.56 -20.88
C ALA A 246 1.71 1.95 -21.27
N ALA A 247 2.19 2.47 -22.40
CA ALA A 247 1.67 3.69 -22.97
C ALA A 247 0.19 3.52 -23.38
N PRO A 248 -0.72 4.42 -22.96
CA PRO A 248 -2.10 4.40 -23.41
C PRO A 248 -2.20 4.59 -24.93
N SER A 249 -2.98 3.75 -25.59
CA SER A 249 -3.33 3.88 -27.01
C SER A 249 -4.68 4.59 -27.17
N PHE A 250 -4.74 5.52 -28.12
CA PHE A 250 -5.98 6.17 -28.58
C PHE A 250 -6.51 5.55 -29.89
N ALA A 251 -5.69 4.76 -30.57
CA ALA A 251 -6.07 3.96 -31.72
C ALA A 251 -6.63 2.61 -31.25
N SER A 252 -7.52 2.02 -32.06
CA SER A 252 -8.09 0.70 -31.76
C SER A 252 -6.99 -0.38 -31.75
N PRO A 253 -6.91 -1.21 -30.69
CA PRO A 253 -7.74 -1.20 -29.49
C PRO A 253 -7.34 -0.07 -28.52
N LYS A 254 -8.32 0.77 -28.17
CA LYS A 254 -8.15 1.92 -27.28
C LYS A 254 -7.86 1.46 -25.85
N SER A 255 -6.97 2.15 -25.14
CA SER A 255 -6.63 1.79 -23.77
C SER A 255 -7.70 2.21 -22.78
N VAL A 256 -8.11 1.25 -21.95
CA VAL A 256 -8.95 1.45 -20.76
C VAL A 256 -8.06 1.24 -19.54
N MET A 257 -7.83 2.30 -18.77
CA MET A 257 -7.07 2.17 -17.52
C MET A 257 -7.98 1.59 -16.46
N VAL A 258 -7.50 0.58 -15.74
CA VAL A 258 -8.22 -0.05 -14.63
C VAL A 258 -7.51 0.30 -13.34
N VAL A 259 -8.25 0.87 -12.40
CA VAL A 259 -7.78 1.25 -11.07
C VAL A 259 -8.57 0.45 -10.04
N ALA A 260 -7.87 -0.27 -9.19
CA ALA A 260 -8.48 -0.93 -8.05
C ALA A 260 -8.68 0.07 -6.92
N MET A 261 -9.88 0.07 -6.33
CA MET A 261 -10.13 0.77 -5.06
C MET A 261 -9.96 -0.22 -3.90
N PRO A 262 -9.80 0.25 -2.65
CA PRO A 262 -9.73 -0.65 -1.50
C PRO A 262 -10.94 -1.59 -1.50
N VAL A 263 -10.70 -2.87 -1.20
CA VAL A 263 -11.78 -3.85 -1.22
C VAL A 263 -12.89 -3.48 -0.22
N ILE A 264 -14.11 -3.92 -0.52
CA ILE A 264 -15.25 -3.69 0.37
C ILE A 264 -15.33 -4.84 1.37
N GLU A 265 -15.16 -4.50 2.64
CA GLU A 265 -15.17 -5.43 3.74
C GLU A 265 -16.57 -5.94 4.03
N THR A 266 -16.68 -7.25 4.20
CA THR A 266 -17.89 -7.92 4.64
C THR A 266 -17.65 -8.51 6.02
N GLY A 267 -18.19 -7.88 7.06
CA GLY A 267 -18.11 -8.37 8.44
C GLY A 267 -17.35 -7.46 9.39
N VAL A 268 -16.60 -8.05 10.32
CA VAL A 268 -15.87 -7.32 11.37
C VAL A 268 -14.66 -6.62 10.75
N PRO A 269 -14.46 -5.30 11.01
CA PRO A 269 -13.29 -4.58 10.55
C PRO A 269 -11.97 -5.26 10.88
N GLN A 270 -11.21 -5.62 9.85
CA GLN A 270 -9.88 -6.22 9.97
C GLN A 270 -8.85 -5.12 10.20
N THR A 271 -8.25 -5.15 11.38
CA THR A 271 -7.14 -4.27 11.78
C THR A 271 -5.82 -5.02 11.66
N PRO A 272 -4.70 -4.31 11.45
CA PRO A 272 -3.41 -4.96 11.29
C PRO A 272 -2.98 -5.60 12.61
N THR A 273 -2.47 -6.83 12.54
CA THR A 273 -1.96 -7.55 13.71
C THR A 273 -0.52 -7.12 14.00
N MET A 274 -0.37 -6.09 14.82
CA MET A 274 0.94 -5.62 15.29
C MET A 274 1.44 -6.48 16.46
N ARG A 275 2.69 -6.92 16.39
CA ARG A 275 3.36 -7.67 17.46
C ARG A 275 4.60 -6.92 17.93
N ARG A 276 4.99 -7.14 19.18
CA ARG A 276 6.33 -6.71 19.64
C ARG A 276 7.38 -7.54 18.88
N ALA A 277 8.47 -6.89 18.47
CA ALA A 277 9.62 -7.62 17.91
C ALA A 277 10.21 -8.61 18.92
N GLU A 278 10.20 -8.24 20.22
CA GLU A 278 10.70 -9.06 21.31
C GLU A 278 9.65 -9.11 22.44
N ALA A 279 9.10 -10.31 22.70
CA ALA A 279 7.92 -10.47 23.55
C ALA A 279 8.15 -10.21 25.06
N ASP A 280 9.39 -10.23 25.56
CA ASP A 280 9.63 -10.11 27.01
C ASP A 280 10.60 -8.99 27.41
N ARG A 281 11.06 -8.20 26.44
CA ARG A 281 12.01 -7.12 26.70
C ARG A 281 11.34 -5.92 27.36
N LEU A 282 11.90 -5.51 28.50
CA LEU A 282 11.58 -4.23 29.12
C LEU A 282 12.15 -3.10 28.26
N VAL A 283 11.34 -2.07 28.03
CA VAL A 283 11.70 -0.92 27.22
C VAL A 283 12.11 0.22 28.16
N CYS A 284 13.36 0.70 28.04
CA CYS A 284 13.87 1.77 28.88
C CYS A 284 13.26 3.13 28.46
N ALA A 285 12.37 3.66 29.31
CA ALA A 285 11.67 4.92 29.10
C ALA A 285 12.59 6.15 29.09
N ALA A 286 13.76 6.08 29.74
CA ALA A 286 14.67 7.23 29.81
C ALA A 286 15.55 7.41 28.56
N LYS A 287 15.45 6.52 27.56
CA LYS A 287 16.29 6.63 26.35
C LYS A 287 15.90 7.84 25.49
N PRO A 288 16.89 8.65 25.03
CA PRO A 288 16.69 9.54 23.91
C PRO A 288 16.17 8.77 22.71
N ASP A 289 15.10 9.31 22.13
CA ASP A 289 14.40 8.77 20.97
C ASP A 289 13.91 7.33 21.19
N LEU A 290 13.10 7.10 22.22
CA LEU A 290 12.58 5.78 22.54
C LEU A 290 11.89 5.13 21.33
N VAL A 291 12.31 3.90 21.00
CA VAL A 291 11.66 3.06 19.98
C VAL A 291 10.84 1.97 20.66
N LEU A 292 9.59 1.85 20.25
CA LEU A 292 8.71 0.73 20.54
C LEU A 292 8.78 -0.25 19.35
N PRO A 293 9.57 -1.33 19.43
CA PRO A 293 9.82 -2.18 18.28
C PRO A 293 8.57 -3.00 17.94
N VAL A 294 8.10 -2.89 16.69
CA VAL A 294 6.86 -3.51 16.21
C VAL A 294 7.10 -4.24 14.89
N GLU A 295 6.53 -5.42 14.77
CA GLU A 295 6.59 -6.29 13.59
C GLU A 295 5.20 -6.82 13.20
N GLY A 296 5.12 -7.41 12.01
CA GLY A 296 3.92 -8.08 11.51
C GLY A 296 2.93 -7.20 10.74
N ALA A 297 3.19 -5.89 10.63
CA ALA A 297 2.29 -4.95 9.97
C ALA A 297 3.04 -3.95 9.07
N PRO A 298 3.62 -4.37 7.94
CA PRO A 298 4.47 -3.51 7.11
C PRO A 298 3.75 -2.29 6.50
N LEU A 299 2.43 -2.38 6.33
CA LEU A 299 1.63 -1.29 5.78
C LEU A 299 1.53 -0.06 6.71
N ILE A 300 1.85 -0.20 8.01
CA ILE A 300 1.94 0.96 8.91
C ILE A 300 3.09 1.90 8.54
N TYR A 301 4.12 1.37 7.89
CA TYR A 301 5.28 2.12 7.43
C TYR A 301 5.11 2.62 5.99
N ALA A 302 4.39 1.86 5.16
CA ALA A 302 4.28 2.11 3.72
C ALA A 302 3.07 2.96 3.30
N THR A 303 2.12 3.19 4.21
CA THR A 303 0.86 3.86 3.91
C THR A 303 0.47 4.80 5.05
N LYS A 304 -0.50 5.68 4.80
CA LYS A 304 -1.15 6.49 5.85
C LYS A 304 -2.38 5.81 6.47
N PHE A 305 -2.48 4.47 6.39
CA PHE A 305 -3.62 3.75 6.94
C PHE A 305 -3.62 3.79 8.46
N ALA A 306 -2.46 3.61 9.10
CA ALA A 306 -2.28 3.85 10.52
C ALA A 306 -2.07 5.35 10.75
N HIS A 307 -2.93 5.97 11.54
CA HIS A 307 -2.81 7.38 11.91
C HIS A 307 -3.34 7.64 13.32
N ASP A 308 -3.07 8.84 13.85
CA ASP A 308 -3.38 9.24 15.22
C ASP A 308 -2.85 8.22 16.25
N MET A 309 -1.61 7.77 16.01
CA MET A 309 -0.98 6.74 16.82
C MET A 309 -0.43 7.34 18.12
N SER A 310 -0.81 6.72 19.24
CA SER A 310 -0.41 7.14 20.58
C SER A 310 -0.06 5.95 21.47
N LEU A 311 0.84 6.15 22.40
CA LEU A 311 1.15 5.23 23.48
C LEU A 311 0.35 5.63 24.72
N ARG A 312 -0.61 4.79 25.11
CA ARG A 312 -1.36 4.95 26.36
C ARG A 312 -0.55 4.36 27.50
N VAL A 313 -0.20 5.16 28.49
CA VAL A 313 0.59 4.77 29.66
C VAL A 313 -0.27 4.91 30.91
N THR A 314 -0.37 3.85 31.72
CA THR A 314 -1.12 3.89 32.98
C THR A 314 -0.16 4.15 34.13
N THR A 315 -0.13 5.37 34.66
CA THR A 315 0.75 5.73 35.79
C THR A 315 0.48 4.87 37.03
N PRO A 316 1.47 4.70 37.93
CA PRO A 316 1.28 3.95 39.19
C PRO A 316 0.13 4.47 40.07
N GLN A 317 -0.26 5.74 39.89
CA GLN A 317 -1.34 6.41 40.61
C GLN A 317 -2.73 6.18 39.95
N GLY A 318 -2.80 5.39 38.87
CA GLY A 318 -4.02 5.10 38.12
C GLY A 318 -4.40 6.13 37.05
N GLY A 319 -3.64 7.23 36.92
CA GLY A 319 -3.82 8.21 35.85
C GLY A 319 -3.36 7.69 34.49
N VAL A 320 -4.06 8.05 33.41
CA VAL A 320 -3.74 7.65 32.05
C VAL A 320 -3.11 8.83 31.30
N VAL A 321 -1.97 8.60 30.65
CA VAL A 321 -1.28 9.58 29.79
C VAL A 321 -1.20 9.02 28.39
N GLU A 322 -1.52 9.83 27.38
CA GLU A 322 -1.36 9.47 25.96
C GLU A 322 -0.21 10.25 25.35
N LEU A 323 0.74 9.53 24.75
CA LEU A 323 1.95 10.09 24.16
C LEU A 323 1.94 9.85 22.65
N PRO A 324 1.98 10.88 21.80
CA PRO A 324 1.97 10.69 20.35
C PRO A 324 3.23 9.95 19.90
N VAL A 325 3.06 9.06 18.91
CA VAL A 325 4.16 8.30 18.32
C VAL A 325 4.12 8.35 16.81
N GLN A 326 5.28 8.17 16.17
CA GLN A 326 5.40 8.10 14.73
C GLN A 326 6.03 6.77 14.31
N ALA A 327 5.52 6.15 13.25
CA ALA A 327 6.13 4.94 12.71
C ALA A 327 7.45 5.31 12.00
N ASP A 328 8.52 4.56 12.29
CA ASP A 328 9.83 4.72 11.69
C ASP A 328 10.32 3.34 11.21
N ALA A 329 10.34 3.18 9.89
CA ALA A 329 10.73 1.93 9.24
C ALA A 329 12.23 1.65 9.38
N GLU A 330 13.08 2.69 9.40
CA GLU A 330 14.53 2.57 9.56
C GLU A 330 14.90 2.10 10.97
N ARG A 331 14.06 2.44 11.96
CA ARG A 331 14.24 2.05 13.36
C ARG A 331 13.39 0.85 13.75
N GLY A 332 12.54 0.38 12.85
CA GLY A 332 11.69 -0.80 13.00
C GLY A 332 10.68 -0.73 14.14
N GLY A 333 10.06 0.42 14.33
CA GLY A 333 9.05 0.59 15.36
C GLY A 333 8.43 1.97 15.38
N TYR A 334 7.76 2.27 16.49
CA TYR A 334 7.22 3.60 16.77
C TYR A 334 8.18 4.41 17.63
N VAL A 335 8.46 5.63 17.21
CA VAL A 335 9.34 6.57 17.92
C VAL A 335 8.51 7.55 18.75
N LEU A 336 8.96 7.83 19.97
CA LEU A 336 8.42 8.90 20.80
C LEU A 336 9.32 10.14 20.70
N ASP A 337 8.70 11.30 20.53
CA ASP A 337 9.38 12.57 20.78
C ASP A 337 9.52 12.77 22.30
N GLN A 338 10.76 12.89 22.77
CA GLN A 338 11.10 13.00 24.19
C GLN A 338 10.40 14.17 24.92
N VAL A 339 9.88 15.15 24.18
CA VAL A 339 9.14 16.29 24.74
C VAL A 339 7.98 15.84 25.64
N GLY A 340 7.34 14.68 25.35
CA GLY A 340 6.24 14.15 26.16
C GLY A 340 6.63 13.29 27.36
N MET A 341 7.87 12.80 27.43
CA MET A 341 8.31 11.83 28.45
C MET A 341 9.12 12.46 29.60
N ARG A 342 9.16 13.79 29.68
CA ARG A 342 9.66 14.47 30.88
C ARG A 342 8.64 14.24 32.01
N THR A 343 8.98 13.30 32.89
CA THR A 343 8.39 13.16 34.24
C THR A 343 6.89 12.87 34.31
N ALA A 344 6.37 11.88 33.57
CA ALA A 344 5.04 11.33 33.84
C ALA A 344 4.99 10.51 35.16
N GLY A 345 5.58 10.97 36.26
CA GLY A 345 5.52 10.31 37.57
C GLY A 345 5.93 8.82 37.61
N LEU A 346 6.59 8.33 36.55
CA LEU A 346 6.94 6.92 36.38
C LEU A 346 8.13 6.59 37.28
N SER A 347 7.85 6.04 38.47
CA SER A 347 8.86 5.58 39.43
C SER A 347 9.05 4.05 39.42
N SER A 348 8.23 3.34 38.65
CA SER A 348 8.20 1.87 38.56
C SER A 348 7.94 1.38 37.13
N VAL A 349 8.08 0.07 36.93
CA VAL A 349 7.69 -0.58 35.68
C VAL A 349 6.20 -0.36 35.44
N THR A 350 5.86 0.10 34.24
CA THR A 350 4.51 0.53 33.90
C THR A 350 4.06 -0.07 32.58
N ASP A 351 2.83 -0.58 32.52
CA ASP A 351 2.22 -1.07 31.29
C ASP A 351 1.82 0.09 30.38
N ALA A 352 2.12 -0.07 29.10
CA ALA A 352 1.77 0.88 28.06
C ALA A 352 1.17 0.14 26.86
N THR A 353 0.13 0.69 26.24
CA THR A 353 -0.54 0.10 25.07
C THR A 353 -0.46 1.05 23.90
N LEU A 354 0.15 0.59 22.80
CA LEU A 354 0.10 1.32 21.55
C LEU A 354 -1.33 1.25 20.99
N HIS A 355 -1.88 2.36 20.54
CA HIS A 355 -3.22 2.39 19.94
C HIS A 355 -3.31 3.52 18.91
N GLY A 356 -4.33 3.48 18.07
CA GLY A 356 -4.60 4.53 17.11
C GLY A 356 -5.75 4.16 16.18
N ARG A 357 -5.68 4.60 14.93
CA ARG A 357 -6.72 4.35 13.92
C ARG A 357 -6.15 3.67 12.69
N TRP A 358 -6.87 2.68 12.18
CA TRP A 358 -6.61 2.00 10.92
C TRP A 358 -7.71 2.38 9.93
N GLY A 359 -7.44 3.38 9.10
CA GLY A 359 -8.50 4.12 8.41
C GLY A 359 -9.47 4.71 9.42
N PHE A 360 -10.76 4.39 9.30
CA PHE A 360 -11.77 4.87 10.25
C PHE A 360 -12.00 3.95 11.46
N THR A 361 -11.26 2.84 11.57
CA THR A 361 -11.45 1.86 12.63
C THR A 361 -10.43 2.11 13.75
N PRO A 362 -10.85 2.37 15.00
CA PRO A 362 -9.92 2.40 16.12
C PRO A 362 -9.33 0.99 16.35
N PHE A 363 -8.06 0.91 16.70
CA PHE A 363 -7.41 -0.37 16.97
C PHE A 363 -6.34 -0.25 18.05
N ASP A 364 -6.19 -1.33 18.80
CA ASP A 364 -5.11 -1.50 19.77
C ASP A 364 -3.99 -2.34 19.17
N GLY A 365 -2.77 -1.89 19.42
CA GLY A 365 -1.53 -2.56 19.10
C GLY A 365 -0.96 -3.34 20.28
N PRO A 366 0.34 -3.70 20.21
CA PRO A 366 1.01 -4.43 21.27
C PRO A 366 1.09 -3.61 22.57
N ARG A 367 1.07 -4.35 23.68
CA ARG A 367 1.39 -3.83 25.01
C ARG A 367 2.89 -3.92 25.28
N PHE A 368 3.46 -2.87 25.83
CA PHE A 368 4.86 -2.75 26.23
C PHE A 368 4.96 -2.56 27.75
N ARG A 369 6.05 -3.06 28.34
CA ARG A 369 6.42 -2.76 29.73
C ARG A 369 7.56 -1.75 29.71
N LEU A 370 7.27 -0.54 30.19
CA LEU A 370 8.22 0.54 30.26
C LEU A 370 8.91 0.53 31.62
N GLN A 371 10.23 0.73 31.65
CA GLN A 371 11.00 0.89 32.88
C GLN A 371 11.76 2.21 32.86
N VAL A 372 11.68 2.96 33.96
CA VAL A 372 12.54 4.11 34.21
C VAL A 372 13.75 3.63 35.03
N PRO A 373 14.99 4.04 34.68
CA PRO A 373 16.15 3.80 35.53
C PRO A 373 15.90 4.38 36.92
N ARG A 374 16.16 3.62 37.98
CA ARG A 374 16.17 4.19 39.33
C ARG A 374 17.29 5.24 39.38
N SER A 375 16.96 6.46 39.80
CA SER A 375 17.99 7.42 40.21
C SER A 375 18.79 6.78 41.35
N ALA A 376 20.10 6.61 41.13
CA ALA A 376 21.03 6.13 42.15
C ALA A 376 21.20 7.16 43.27
#